data_AF-A0AAU5BE18-F1
#
_entry.id   AF-A0AAU5BE18-F1
#
_cell.length_a   1.000
_cell.length_b   1.000
_cell.length_c   1.000
_cell.angle_alpha   90.00
_cell.angle_beta   90.00
_cell.angle_gamma   90.00
#
_symmetry.space_group_name_H-M   'P 1'
#
loop_
_entity.id
_entity.type
_entity.pdbx_description
1 polymer ?
#
loop_
_entity_poly.entity_id
_entity_poly.type
_entity_poly.pdbx_seq_one_letter_code
_entity_poly.pdbx_strand_id
1 'polypeptide(L)'
;MPAPLLAPAFELSLSEVVREMLVRHPDALIVSTCGFTSRELFNAADRPENFYLVGSMGMSAPVALGLALARPERTVIALDGDGSLLMNLSVLPLVAASGTRLLHVVVDNGMHESTGGQSTVQRSDFVALALAAGYRSAVRVETAAELRAAELTEGPALLHALTGPRTDGPGRRVTHTPQEIVERVRTAANRPVN
;
A
#
# COMPACT_ATOMS: atom_id res chain seq x y z
N MET A 1 35.13 11.26 -11.86
CA MET A 1 33.73 11.02 -11.44
C MET A 1 33.51 9.52 -11.56
N PRO A 2 33.11 8.79 -10.50
CA PRO A 2 32.71 7.41 -10.68
C PRO A 2 31.55 7.38 -11.70
N ALA A 3 31.59 6.43 -12.63
CA ALA A 3 30.49 6.20 -13.56
C ALA A 3 29.19 6.09 -12.77
N PRO A 4 28.05 6.62 -13.28
CA PRO A 4 26.78 6.34 -12.63
C PRO A 4 26.65 4.82 -12.60
N LEU A 5 26.65 4.24 -11.40
CA LEU A 5 26.08 2.92 -11.20
C LEU A 5 24.69 3.03 -11.80
N LEU A 6 24.47 2.41 -12.96
CA LEU A 6 23.14 2.25 -13.52
C LEU A 6 22.30 1.74 -12.36
N ALA A 7 21.38 2.58 -11.87
CA ALA A 7 20.40 2.11 -10.91
C ALA A 7 19.80 0.84 -11.54
N PRO A 8 19.68 -0.27 -10.78
CA PRO A 8 19.14 -1.49 -11.34
C PRO A 8 17.84 -1.15 -12.07
N ALA A 9 17.69 -1.67 -13.28
CA ALA A 9 16.46 -1.49 -14.03
C ALA A 9 15.35 -2.14 -13.18
N PHE A 10 14.56 -1.32 -12.49
CA PHE A 10 13.45 -1.82 -11.71
C PHE A 10 12.39 -2.33 -12.68
N GLU A 11 12.08 -3.61 -12.60
CA GLU A 11 11.14 -4.26 -13.53
C GLU A 11 9.68 -4.08 -13.09
N LEU A 12 9.45 -3.82 -11.80
CA LEU A 12 8.12 -3.63 -11.24
C LEU A 12 7.77 -2.14 -11.07
N SER A 13 6.55 -1.77 -11.48
CA SER A 13 6.00 -0.43 -11.34
C SER A 13 4.90 -0.35 -10.28
N LEU A 14 4.68 0.85 -9.72
CA LEU A 14 3.53 1.14 -8.86
C LEU A 14 2.19 0.78 -9.54
N SER A 15 2.07 1.02 -10.86
CA SER A 15 0.87 0.69 -11.64
C SER A 15 0.59 -0.81 -11.67
N GLU A 16 1.62 -1.64 -11.83
CA GLU A 16 1.46 -3.10 -11.80
C GLU A 16 1.05 -3.59 -10.41
N VAL A 17 1.65 -3.05 -9.35
CA VAL A 17 1.26 -3.38 -7.97
C VAL A 17 -0.21 -3.04 -7.73
N VAL A 18 -0.64 -1.83 -8.08
CA VAL A 18 -2.04 -1.39 -7.91
C VAL A 18 -3.00 -2.27 -8.71
N ARG A 19 -2.71 -2.54 -9.99
CA ARG A 19 -3.57 -3.37 -10.84
C ARG A 19 -3.68 -4.79 -10.30
N GLU A 20 -2.57 -5.37 -9.86
CA GLU A 20 -2.59 -6.72 -9.29
C GLU A 20 -3.44 -6.78 -8.03
N MET A 21 -3.31 -5.80 -7.12
CA MET A 21 -4.14 -5.76 -5.90
C MET A 21 -5.64 -5.63 -6.22
N LEU A 22 -6.00 -4.85 -7.24
CA LEU A 22 -7.39 -4.72 -7.69
C LEU A 22 -7.93 -6.03 -8.31
N VAL A 23 -7.10 -6.74 -9.08
CA VAL A 23 -7.48 -8.01 -9.74
C VAL A 23 -7.60 -9.15 -8.73
N ARG A 24 -6.62 -9.29 -7.82
CA ARG A 24 -6.61 -10.36 -6.80
C ARG A 24 -7.65 -10.13 -5.70
N HIS A 25 -8.01 -8.87 -5.43
CA HIS A 25 -8.90 -8.50 -4.34
C HIS A 25 -10.00 -7.52 -4.81
N PRO A 26 -10.92 -7.99 -5.70
CA PRO A 26 -11.95 -7.14 -6.29
C PRO A 26 -12.93 -6.55 -5.26
N ASP A 27 -13.08 -7.17 -4.09
CA ASP A 27 -14.00 -6.70 -3.03
C ASP A 27 -13.29 -6.11 -1.80
N ALA A 28 -11.96 -6.00 -1.82
CA ALA A 28 -11.21 -5.50 -0.68
C ALA A 28 -11.42 -4.00 -0.46
N LEU A 29 -11.47 -3.62 0.81
CA LEU A 29 -11.37 -2.23 1.23
C LEU A 29 -9.89 -1.82 1.13
N ILE A 30 -9.56 -0.85 0.29
CA ILE A 30 -8.17 -0.42 0.06
C ILE A 30 -7.97 0.97 0.63
N VAL A 31 -7.07 1.11 1.60
CA VAL A 31 -6.64 2.41 2.13
C VAL A 31 -5.30 2.77 1.52
N SER A 32 -5.25 3.80 0.69
CA SER A 32 -4.00 4.25 0.06
C SER A 32 -3.40 5.45 0.76
N THR A 33 -2.07 5.48 0.90
CA THR A 33 -1.34 6.66 1.39
C THR A 33 -1.38 7.82 0.37
N CYS A 34 -0.96 9.01 0.80
CA CYS A 34 -0.99 10.23 0.00
C CYS A 34 0.00 10.22 -1.18
N GLY A 35 -0.04 11.28 -1.99
CA GLY A 35 0.86 11.41 -3.13
C GLY A 35 0.45 10.55 -4.32
N PHE A 36 1.43 9.97 -5.01
CA PHE A 36 1.19 9.21 -6.24
C PHE A 36 0.51 7.87 -6.01
N THR A 37 0.62 7.26 -4.83
CA THR A 37 -0.08 6.00 -4.50
C THR A 37 -1.60 6.14 -4.58
N SER A 38 -2.19 7.14 -3.89
CA SER A 38 -3.62 7.43 -4.01
C SER A 38 -4.05 7.83 -5.42
N ARG A 39 -3.20 8.57 -6.15
CA ARG A 39 -3.51 8.94 -7.54
C ARG A 39 -3.51 7.72 -8.45
N GLU A 40 -2.54 6.82 -8.30
CA GLU A 40 -2.48 5.62 -9.13
C GLU A 40 -3.73 4.77 -8.92
N LEU A 41 -4.09 4.50 -7.66
CA LEU A 41 -5.31 3.76 -7.33
C LEU A 41 -6.56 4.43 -7.91
N PHE A 42 -6.69 5.75 -7.76
CA PHE A 42 -7.83 6.51 -8.28
C PHE A 42 -7.92 6.49 -9.81
N ASN A 43 -6.80 6.57 -10.52
CA ASN A 43 -6.80 6.53 -11.98
C ASN A 43 -6.95 5.11 -12.54
N ALA A 44 -6.49 4.08 -11.80
CA ALA A 44 -6.66 2.69 -12.17
C ALA A 44 -8.12 2.23 -12.01
N ALA A 45 -8.75 2.52 -10.87
CA ALA A 45 -10.16 2.24 -10.61
C ALA A 45 -10.68 3.04 -9.41
N ASP A 46 -11.45 4.12 -9.66
CA ASP A 46 -12.16 4.78 -8.58
C ASP A 46 -13.42 3.99 -8.19
N ARG A 47 -13.45 3.48 -6.96
CA ARG A 47 -14.56 2.69 -6.41
C ARG A 47 -14.88 3.08 -4.96
N PRO A 48 -16.12 2.84 -4.48
CA PRO A 48 -16.52 3.13 -3.10
C PRO A 48 -15.66 2.45 -2.02
N GLU A 49 -15.03 1.32 -2.33
CA GLU A 49 -14.18 0.54 -1.42
C GLU A 49 -12.78 1.15 -1.22
N ASN A 50 -12.42 2.19 -1.99
CA ASN A 50 -11.12 2.84 -1.88
C ASN A 50 -11.18 4.07 -0.97
N PHE A 51 -10.35 4.06 0.07
CA PHE A 51 -10.12 5.17 0.98
C PHE A 51 -8.80 5.88 0.61
N TYR A 52 -8.89 7.08 0.05
CA TYR A 52 -7.71 7.86 -0.34
C TYR A 52 -7.29 8.83 0.78
N LEU A 53 -6.10 8.64 1.36
CA LEU A 53 -5.53 9.63 2.26
C LEU A 53 -4.91 10.76 1.45
N VAL A 54 -5.55 11.93 1.43
CA VAL A 54 -5.10 13.08 0.61
C VAL A 54 -4.11 14.02 1.31
N GLY A 55 -3.68 13.71 2.54
CA GLY A 55 -2.74 14.56 3.30
C GLY A 55 -2.22 14.00 4.62
N SER A 56 -2.21 12.67 4.80
CA SER A 56 -1.86 12.03 6.07
C SER A 56 -0.89 10.87 5.83
N MET A 57 0.36 11.20 5.53
CA MET A 57 1.41 10.21 5.34
C MET A 57 1.66 9.44 6.65
N GLY A 58 1.91 8.13 6.57
CA GLY A 58 2.01 7.23 7.72
C GLY A 58 0.68 6.78 8.34
N MET A 59 -0.47 7.18 7.77
CA MET A 59 -1.79 6.82 8.32
C MET A 59 -2.56 5.75 7.53
N SER A 60 -2.04 5.27 6.41
CA SER A 60 -2.66 4.20 5.59
C SER A 60 -2.87 2.92 6.39
N ALA A 61 -1.81 2.38 6.99
CA ALA A 61 -1.89 1.16 7.79
C ALA A 61 -2.73 1.31 9.09
N PRO A 62 -2.62 2.39 9.88
CA PRO A 62 -3.51 2.60 11.03
C PRO A 62 -4.99 2.66 10.66
N VAL A 63 -5.34 3.37 9.58
CA VAL A 63 -6.74 3.50 9.14
C VAL A 63 -7.25 2.17 8.59
N ALA A 64 -6.43 1.46 7.80
CA ALA A 64 -6.74 0.11 7.32
C ALA A 64 -6.96 -0.86 8.49
N LEU A 65 -6.13 -0.79 9.53
CA LEU A 65 -6.29 -1.63 10.71
C LEU A 65 -7.62 -1.37 11.42
N GLY A 66 -8.00 -0.09 11.57
CA GLY A 66 -9.31 0.27 12.11
C GLY A 66 -10.48 -0.33 11.31
N LEU A 67 -10.39 -0.31 9.97
CA LEU A 67 -11.38 -0.95 9.11
C LEU A 67 -11.39 -2.48 9.27
N ALA A 68 -10.21 -3.11 9.33
CA ALA A 68 -10.09 -4.55 9.48
C ALA A 68 -10.63 -5.05 10.84
N LEU A 69 -10.44 -4.28 11.91
CA LEU A 69 -11.03 -4.54 13.22
C LEU A 69 -12.55 -4.35 13.22
N ALA A 70 -13.05 -3.34 12.51
CA ALA A 70 -14.48 -3.06 12.43
C ALA A 70 -15.21 -4.08 11.53
N ARG A 71 -14.54 -4.63 10.52
CA ARG A 71 -15.09 -5.53 9.50
C ARG A 71 -14.18 -6.76 9.33
N PRO A 72 -14.11 -7.64 10.35
CA PRO A 72 -13.22 -8.81 10.34
C PRO A 72 -13.50 -9.80 9.20
N GLU A 73 -14.70 -9.77 8.63
CA GLU A 73 -15.12 -10.55 7.47
C GLU A 73 -14.61 -10.01 6.14
N ARG A 74 -14.10 -8.77 6.10
CA ARG A 74 -13.60 -8.12 4.88
C ARG A 74 -12.10 -8.29 4.75
N THR A 75 -11.64 -8.49 3.52
CA THR A 75 -10.22 -8.28 3.19
C THR A 75 -9.95 -6.77 3.18
N VAL A 76 -8.91 -6.35 3.90
CA VAL A 76 -8.49 -4.95 3.96
C VAL A 76 -7.03 -4.83 3.56
N ILE A 77 -6.74 -3.88 2.66
CA ILE A 77 -5.40 -3.63 2.14
C ILE A 77 -4.97 -2.23 2.57
N ALA A 78 -3.82 -2.12 3.22
CA ALA A 78 -3.09 -0.87 3.38
C ALA A 78 -2.11 -0.73 2.22
N LEU A 79 -2.41 0.13 1.25
CA LEU A 79 -1.53 0.44 0.13
C LEU A 79 -0.64 1.64 0.48
N ASP A 80 0.57 1.34 0.91
CA ASP A 80 1.51 2.27 1.51
C ASP A 80 2.71 2.54 0.59
N GLY A 81 3.50 3.55 0.95
CA GLY A 81 4.81 3.80 0.38
C GLY A 81 5.91 3.60 1.43
N ASP A 82 7.13 3.28 1.01
CA ASP A 82 8.29 3.14 1.92
C ASP A 82 8.46 4.36 2.83
N GLY A 83 8.47 5.57 2.26
CA GLY A 83 8.59 6.81 3.02
C GLY A 83 7.41 7.07 3.95
N SER A 84 6.23 6.56 3.61
CA SER A 84 5.01 6.68 4.44
C SER A 84 5.05 5.73 5.63
N LEU A 85 5.42 4.47 5.42
CA LEU A 85 5.58 3.51 6.51
C LEU A 85 6.70 3.95 7.48
N LEU A 86 7.81 4.47 6.96
CA LEU A 86 8.90 4.98 7.80
C LEU A 86 8.47 6.13 8.73
N MET A 87 7.47 6.92 8.35
CA MET A 87 6.93 7.96 9.22
C MET A 87 6.12 7.41 10.41
N ASN A 88 5.64 6.17 10.31
CA ASN A 88 4.84 5.56 11.36
C ASN A 88 5.14 4.07 11.53
N LEU A 89 6.41 3.74 11.78
CA LEU A 89 6.86 2.36 11.90
C LEU A 89 6.24 1.62 13.10
N SER A 90 5.78 2.35 14.11
CA SER A 90 5.09 1.79 15.28
C SER A 90 3.77 1.08 14.94
N VAL A 91 3.24 1.26 13.73
CA VAL A 91 2.06 0.51 13.26
C VAL A 91 2.33 -0.98 13.08
N LEU A 92 3.58 -1.39 12.80
CA LEU A 92 3.91 -2.79 12.56
C LEU A 92 3.51 -3.70 13.75
N PRO A 93 3.99 -3.48 14.98
CA PRO A 93 3.58 -4.32 16.11
C PRO A 93 2.08 -4.23 16.41
N LEU A 94 1.43 -3.10 16.10
CA LEU A 94 -0.01 -2.92 16.29
C LEU A 94 -0.83 -3.81 15.34
N VAL A 95 -0.46 -3.83 14.05
CA VAL A 95 -1.08 -4.71 13.05
C VAL A 95 -0.83 -6.18 13.39
N ALA A 96 0.40 -6.54 13.77
CA ALA A 96 0.75 -7.89 14.17
C ALA A 96 -0.10 -8.38 15.36
N ALA A 97 -0.22 -7.57 16.42
CA ALA A 97 -0.99 -7.90 17.61
C ALA A 97 -2.50 -8.04 17.35
N SER A 98 -3.03 -7.43 16.28
CA SER A 98 -4.46 -7.44 15.97
C SER A 98 -5.00 -8.80 15.52
N GLY A 99 -4.15 -9.63 14.90
CA GLY A 99 -4.58 -10.89 14.27
C GLY A 99 -5.55 -10.73 13.09
N THR A 100 -5.79 -9.51 12.61
CA THR A 100 -6.74 -9.23 11.51
C THR A 100 -6.23 -9.73 10.16
N ARG A 101 -7.15 -9.87 9.19
CA ARG A 101 -6.82 -10.19 7.78
C ARG A 101 -6.38 -8.94 7.01
N LEU A 102 -5.42 -8.21 7.56
CA LEU A 102 -4.86 -7.01 6.95
C LEU A 102 -3.65 -7.37 6.09
N LEU A 103 -3.70 -6.95 4.82
CA LEU A 103 -2.58 -7.00 3.89
C LEU A 103 -1.92 -5.61 3.82
N HIS A 104 -0.69 -5.48 4.31
CA HIS A 104 0.10 -4.26 4.22
C HIS A 104 1.01 -4.33 2.98
N VAL A 105 0.63 -3.61 1.93
CA VAL A 105 1.41 -3.50 0.70
C VAL A 105 2.28 -2.26 0.78
N VAL A 106 3.60 -2.42 0.78
CA VAL A 106 4.56 -1.31 0.80
C VAL A 106 5.21 -1.21 -0.56
N VAL A 107 4.91 -0.14 -1.28
CA VAL A 107 5.55 0.18 -2.57
C VAL A 107 6.80 1.01 -2.29
N ASP A 108 7.97 0.48 -2.63
CA ASP A 108 9.26 1.05 -2.28
C ASP A 108 10.06 1.41 -3.55
N ASN A 109 10.01 2.69 -3.90
CA ASN A 109 10.87 3.29 -4.92
C ASN A 109 12.08 4.02 -4.29
N GLY A 110 12.20 4.05 -2.97
CA GLY A 110 13.26 4.75 -2.24
C GLY A 110 13.18 6.28 -2.28
N MET A 111 12.02 6.87 -2.60
CA MET A 111 11.89 8.34 -2.68
C MET A 111 10.49 8.89 -2.41
N HIS A 112 10.45 10.12 -1.91
CA HIS A 112 9.26 10.95 -1.84
C HIS A 112 8.93 11.56 -3.22
N GLU A 113 8.58 10.69 -4.16
CA GLU A 113 8.44 11.03 -5.58
C GLU A 113 7.46 12.19 -5.83
N SER A 114 6.32 12.19 -5.12
CA SER A 114 5.26 13.19 -5.33
C SER A 114 5.60 14.61 -4.86
N THR A 115 6.64 14.79 -4.04
CA THR A 115 7.07 16.09 -3.48
C THR A 115 8.39 16.58 -4.05
N GLY A 116 8.89 15.94 -5.10
CA GLY A 116 10.12 16.34 -5.80
C GLY A 116 11.22 15.29 -5.81
N GLY A 117 10.94 14.03 -5.42
CA GLY A 117 11.86 12.91 -5.63
C GLY A 117 13.03 12.86 -4.64
N GLN A 118 12.90 13.49 -3.47
CA GLN A 118 13.91 13.39 -2.42
C GLN A 118 13.99 11.95 -1.93
N SER A 119 15.20 11.43 -1.71
CA SER A 119 15.40 10.08 -1.17
C SER A 119 14.69 9.91 0.18
N THR A 120 14.13 8.73 0.40
CA THR A 120 13.70 8.32 1.74
C THR A 120 14.92 8.10 2.64
N VAL A 121 14.71 8.05 3.96
CA VAL A 121 15.81 8.05 4.93
C VAL A 121 16.81 6.90 4.71
N GLN A 122 16.28 5.72 4.35
CA GLN A 122 17.02 4.53 3.93
C GLN A 122 16.04 3.51 3.34
N ARG A 123 16.52 2.64 2.45
CA ARG A 123 15.76 1.45 2.04
C ARG A 123 15.81 0.40 3.14
N SER A 124 14.71 0.26 3.88
CA SER A 124 14.60 -0.66 5.00
C SER A 124 14.15 -2.04 4.53
N ASP A 125 14.55 -3.09 5.25
CA ASP A 125 14.01 -4.43 5.06
C ASP A 125 12.66 -4.56 5.79
N PHE A 126 11.58 -4.18 5.11
CA PHE A 126 10.24 -4.24 5.69
C PHE A 126 9.75 -5.67 5.91
N VAL A 127 10.30 -6.66 5.20
CA VAL A 127 10.02 -8.08 5.46
C VAL A 127 10.56 -8.47 6.83
N ALA A 128 11.84 -8.19 7.09
CA ALA A 128 12.45 -8.48 8.38
C ALA A 128 11.76 -7.72 9.52
N LEU A 129 11.44 -6.44 9.31
CA LEU A 129 10.73 -5.62 10.31
C LEU A 129 9.32 -6.15 10.62
N ALA A 130 8.55 -6.54 9.60
CA ALA A 130 7.22 -7.12 9.79
C ALA A 130 7.27 -8.46 10.54
N LEU A 131 8.17 -9.37 10.13
CA LEU A 131 8.33 -10.66 10.80
C LEU A 131 8.78 -10.48 12.26
N ALA A 132 9.73 -9.59 12.52
CA ALA A 132 10.18 -9.27 13.88
C ALA A 132 9.08 -8.62 14.73
N ALA A 133 8.17 -7.85 14.12
CA ALA A 133 7.00 -7.28 14.78
C ALA A 133 5.90 -8.32 15.06
N GLY A 134 5.96 -9.51 14.45
CA GLY A 134 5.01 -10.60 14.64
C GLY A 134 3.96 -10.77 13.54
N TYR A 135 4.19 -10.20 12.34
CA TYR A 135 3.36 -10.53 11.18
C TYR A 135 3.44 -12.03 10.88
N ARG A 136 2.33 -12.60 10.40
CA ARG A 136 2.27 -14.04 10.11
C ARG A 136 3.12 -14.40 8.89
N SER A 137 3.08 -13.55 7.88
CA SER A 137 3.90 -13.72 6.67
C SER A 137 4.33 -12.37 6.14
N ALA A 138 5.54 -12.30 5.60
CA ALA A 138 5.99 -11.17 4.82
C ALA A 138 6.81 -11.65 3.64
N VAL A 139 6.64 -11.01 2.48
CA VAL A 139 7.35 -11.35 1.24
C VAL A 139 7.84 -10.10 0.56
N ARG A 140 8.98 -10.19 -0.09
CA ARG A 140 9.52 -9.17 -0.97
C ARG A 140 9.38 -9.60 -2.42
N VAL A 141 9.01 -8.66 -3.28
CA VAL A 141 8.89 -8.88 -4.73
C VAL A 141 9.55 -7.72 -5.48
N GLU A 142 10.23 -8.05 -6.57
CA GLU A 142 10.97 -7.10 -7.42
C GLU A 142 10.49 -7.17 -8.88
N THR A 143 9.74 -8.21 -9.25
CA THR A 143 9.17 -8.40 -10.60
C THR A 143 7.67 -8.65 -10.59
N ALA A 144 7.02 -8.42 -11.73
CA ALA A 144 5.59 -8.73 -11.88
C ALA A 144 5.29 -10.23 -11.75
N ALA A 145 6.24 -11.11 -12.10
CA ALA A 145 6.10 -12.55 -11.95
C ALA A 145 6.10 -12.96 -10.47
N GLU A 146 7.03 -12.42 -9.69
CA GLU A 146 7.08 -12.63 -8.24
C GLU A 146 5.84 -12.07 -7.54
N LEU A 147 5.38 -10.89 -7.95
CA LEU A 147 4.14 -10.29 -7.43
C LEU A 147 2.92 -11.20 -7.65
N ARG A 148 2.79 -11.81 -8.84
CA ARG A 148 1.71 -12.77 -9.13
C ARG A 148 1.86 -14.08 -8.37
N ALA A 149 3.10 -14.55 -8.19
CA ALA A 149 3.40 -15.79 -7.49
C ALA A 149 3.41 -15.64 -5.95
N ALA A 150 3.40 -14.42 -5.42
CA ALA A 150 3.44 -14.16 -4.00
C ALA A 150 2.19 -14.71 -3.30
N GLU A 151 2.39 -15.74 -2.49
CA GLU A 151 1.40 -16.29 -1.57
C GLU A 151 1.58 -15.68 -0.18
N LEU A 152 0.48 -15.21 0.39
CA LEU A 152 0.45 -14.64 1.73
C LEU A 152 -0.56 -15.43 2.57
N THR A 153 -0.14 -15.80 3.77
CA THR A 153 -0.95 -16.60 4.67
C THR A 153 -2.07 -15.77 5.30
N GLU A 154 -3.15 -16.42 5.74
CA GLU A 154 -4.25 -15.72 6.39
C GLU A 154 -3.84 -15.08 7.73
N GLY A 155 -4.11 -13.79 7.88
CA GLY A 155 -3.73 -12.99 9.05
C GLY A 155 -2.96 -11.76 8.63
N PRO A 156 -2.27 -11.08 9.57
CA PRO A 156 -1.50 -9.89 9.23
C PRO A 156 -0.33 -10.26 8.33
N ALA A 157 -0.34 -9.72 7.11
CA ALA A 157 0.65 -10.03 6.09
C ALA A 157 1.26 -8.75 5.50
N LEU A 158 2.55 -8.80 5.15
CA LEU A 158 3.24 -7.70 4.48
C LEU A 158 3.76 -8.12 3.10
N LEU A 159 3.51 -7.29 2.10
CA LEU A 159 4.11 -7.40 0.77
C LEU A 159 4.99 -6.17 0.53
N HIS A 160 6.30 -6.38 0.47
CA HIS A 160 7.29 -5.34 0.15
C HIS A 160 7.58 -5.39 -1.35
N ALA A 161 6.95 -4.51 -2.12
CA ALA A 161 7.18 -4.39 -3.55
C ALA A 161 8.28 -3.36 -3.81
N LEU A 162 9.46 -3.82 -4.25
CA LEU A 162 10.45 -2.91 -4.80
C LEU A 162 10.03 -2.46 -6.18
N THR A 163 9.98 -1.15 -6.38
CA THR A 163 9.61 -0.56 -7.66
C THR A 163 10.60 0.49 -8.13
N GLY A 164 10.49 0.83 -9.42
CA GLY A 164 11.13 2.02 -9.97
C GLY A 164 10.34 3.30 -9.67
N PRO A 165 10.93 4.47 -9.95
CA PRO A 165 10.17 5.71 -10.12
C PRO A 165 9.14 5.54 -11.24
N ARG A 166 8.10 6.36 -11.24
CA ARG A 166 7.11 6.36 -12.32
C ARG A 166 7.76 6.82 -13.62
N THR A 167 7.34 6.18 -14.71
CA THR A 167 7.71 6.58 -16.08
C THR A 167 6.64 7.47 -16.73
N ASP A 168 5.40 7.39 -16.24
CA ASP A 168 4.25 8.11 -16.77
C ASP A 168 3.91 9.33 -15.91
N GLY A 169 3.12 10.24 -16.49
CA GLY A 169 2.64 11.42 -15.80
C GLY A 169 1.87 11.12 -14.49
N PRO A 170 1.66 12.13 -13.65
CA PRO A 170 1.13 11.96 -12.28
C PRO A 170 -0.36 11.58 -12.22
N GLY A 171 -1.02 11.38 -13.37
CA GLY A 171 -2.46 11.13 -13.47
C GLY A 171 -3.33 12.25 -12.89
N ARG A 172 -4.65 12.00 -12.83
CA ARG A 172 -5.61 12.92 -12.18
C ARG A 172 -5.42 12.87 -10.66
N ARG A 173 -5.66 14.01 -10.00
CA ARG A 173 -5.80 14.05 -8.55
C ARG A 173 -7.12 13.41 -8.14
N VAL A 174 -7.16 12.86 -6.92
CA VAL A 174 -8.42 12.47 -6.27
C VAL A 174 -9.30 13.72 -6.17
N THR A 175 -10.51 13.65 -6.72
CA THR A 175 -11.46 14.77 -6.76
C THR A 175 -12.45 14.76 -5.60
N HIS A 176 -12.55 13.64 -4.87
CA HIS A 176 -13.43 13.50 -3.72
C HIS A 176 -12.92 14.29 -2.52
N THR A 177 -13.83 14.95 -1.82
CA THR A 177 -13.58 15.53 -0.50
C THR A 177 -13.33 14.44 0.54
N PRO A 178 -12.63 14.74 1.65
CA PRO A 178 -12.47 13.78 2.75
C PRO A 178 -13.80 13.21 3.28
N GLN A 179 -14.85 14.02 3.34
CA GLN A 179 -16.18 13.63 3.78
C GLN A 179 -16.82 12.61 2.82
N GLU A 180 -16.73 12.85 1.51
CA GLU A 180 -17.22 11.92 0.50
C GLU A 180 -16.45 10.60 0.54
N ILE A 181 -15.13 10.64 0.71
CA ILE A 181 -14.30 9.42 0.82
C ILE A 181 -14.76 8.57 2.01
N VAL A 182 -14.93 9.19 3.18
CA VAL A 182 -15.42 8.50 4.38
C VAL A 182 -16.80 7.88 4.15
N GLU A 183 -17.73 8.62 3.56
CA GLU A 183 -19.11 8.14 3.38
C GLU A 183 -19.20 7.00 2.36
N ARG A 184 -18.46 7.11 1.25
CA ARG A 184 -18.36 6.06 0.23
C ARG A 184 -17.85 4.75 0.83
N VAL A 185 -16.73 4.81 1.56
CA VAL A 185 -16.11 3.62 2.16
C VAL A 185 -16.96 3.06 3.28
N ARG A 186 -17.57 3.91 4.12
CA ARG A 186 -18.51 3.47 5.15
C ARG A 186 -19.69 2.70 4.54
N THR A 187 -20.28 3.23 3.47
CA THR A 187 -21.38 2.57 2.75
C THR A 187 -20.93 1.23 2.17
N ALA A 188 -19.77 1.18 1.51
CA ALA A 188 -19.24 -0.03 0.89
C ALA A 188 -18.86 -1.12 1.91
N ALA A 189 -18.28 -0.72 3.04
CA ALA A 189 -17.88 -1.59 4.14
C ALA A 189 -19.08 -2.23 4.87
N ASN A 190 -20.29 -1.68 4.70
CA ASN A 190 -21.53 -2.23 5.27
C ASN A 190 -22.29 -3.16 4.31
N ARG A 191 -21.84 -3.29 3.06
CA ARG A 191 -22.44 -4.23 2.13
C ARG A 191 -22.06 -5.67 2.53
N PRO A 192 -22.99 -6.63 2.42
CA PRO A 192 -22.67 -8.03 2.66
C PRO A 192 -21.55 -8.50 1.73
N VAL A 193 -20.71 -9.40 2.24
CA VAL A 193 -19.69 -10.08 1.43
C VAL A 193 -20.42 -11.14 0.60
N ASN A 194 -20.21 -11.13 -0.71
CA ASN A 194 -20.75 -12.15 -1.62
C ASN A 194 -19.99 -13.47 -1.50
#